data_AF-A0A839U7B6-F1
#
_entry.id   AF-A0A839U7B6-F1
#
_cell.length_a   1.000
_cell.length_b   1.000
_cell.length_c   1.000
_cell.angle_alpha   90.00
_cell.angle_beta   90.00
_cell.angle_gamma   90.00
#
_symmetry.space_group_name_H-M   'P 1'
#
loop_
_entity.id
_entity.type
_entity.pdbx_description
1 polymer ?
#
loop_
_entity_poly.entity_id
_entity_poly.type
_entity_poly.pdbx_seq_one_letter_code
_entity_poly.pdbx_strand_id
1 'polypeptide(L)' 'MTERYRDFDIHYEPPPIPDRRWDWHYVHVEYCGDGDDRCGDASSLVEAKGMIDLWHAEQAEDFNHDIGE' A
#
# COMPACT_ATOMS: atom_id res chain seq x y z
N MET A 1 -8.12 -13.00 -4.53
CA MET A 1 -8.32 -13.13 -3.06
C MET A 1 -8.10 -11.74 -2.48
N THR A 2 -8.95 -11.27 -1.56
CA THR A 2 -8.80 -9.92 -0.99
C THR A 2 -8.60 -10.02 0.51
N GLU A 3 -7.57 -9.35 1.02
CA GLU A 3 -7.23 -9.26 2.42
C GLU A 3 -7.15 -7.79 2.85
N ARG A 4 -7.72 -7.47 4.00
CA ARG A 4 -7.69 -6.12 4.56
C ARG A 4 -6.58 -6.01 5.60
N TYR A 5 -5.74 -4.99 5.47
CA TYR A 5 -4.66 -4.71 6.40
C TYR A 5 -4.64 -3.21 6.72
N ARG A 6 -4.91 -2.88 7.99
CA ARG A 6 -5.14 -1.49 8.43
C ARG A 6 -6.25 -0.83 7.59
N ASP A 7 -5.95 0.32 7.00
CA ASP A 7 -6.84 1.10 6.14
C ASP A 7 -6.61 0.81 4.65
N PHE A 8 -5.95 -0.30 4.32
CA PHE A 8 -5.71 -0.75 2.94
C PHE A 8 -6.41 -2.08 2.64
N ASP A 9 -6.95 -2.17 1.43
CA ASP A 9 -7.46 -3.39 0.81
C ASP A 9 -6.37 -3.96 -0.13
N ILE A 10 -5.96 -5.20 0.10
CA ILE A 10 -4.93 -5.91 -0.65
C ILE A 10 -5.57 -7.00 -1.51
N HIS A 11 -5.40 -6.89 -2.81
CA HIS A 11 -5.95 -7.77 -3.83
C HIS A 11 -4.84 -8.67 -4.40
N TYR A 12 -5.08 -9.98 -4.40
CA TYR A 12 -4.28 -10.95 -5.13
C TYR A 12 -4.91 -11.19 -6.51
N GLU A 13 -4.25 -10.68 -7.55
CA GLU A 13 -4.67 -10.69 -8.96
C GLU A 13 -3.49 -11.08 -9.87
N PRO A 14 -3.03 -12.34 -9.78
CA PRO A 14 -1.89 -12.80 -10.58
C PRO A 14 -2.20 -12.68 -12.08
N PRO A 15 -1.36 -12.01 -12.88
CA PRO A 15 -1.55 -11.96 -14.31
C PRO A 15 -1.45 -13.37 -14.93
N PRO A 16 -2.04 -13.59 -16.11
CA PRO A 16 -1.92 -14.88 -16.82
C PRO A 16 -0.47 -15.19 -17.27
N ILE A 17 0.43 -14.23 -17.15
CA ILE A 17 1.86 -14.35 -17.40
C ILE A 17 2.52 -14.76 -16.07
N PRO A 18 3.52 -15.67 -16.05
CA PRO A 18 4.19 -16.09 -14.81
C PRO A 18 5.04 -15.00 -14.12
N ASP A 19 4.80 -13.72 -14.42
CA ASP A 19 5.44 -12.60 -13.74
C ASP A 19 4.67 -12.30 -12.45
N ARG A 20 5.34 -12.56 -11.33
CA ARG A 20 4.76 -12.42 -9.99
C ARG A 20 4.98 -11.06 -9.36
N ARG A 21 5.64 -10.11 -10.04
CA ARG A 21 5.94 -8.79 -9.47
C ARG A 21 4.67 -7.98 -9.20
N TRP A 22 3.59 -8.30 -9.90
CA TRP A 22 2.30 -7.64 -9.82
C TRP A 22 1.19 -8.58 -9.34
N ASP A 23 1.57 -9.63 -8.62
CA ASP A 23 0.62 -10.61 -8.08
C ASP A 23 -0.28 -9.99 -7.01
N TRP A 24 0.23 -9.00 -6.28
CA TRP A 24 -0.48 -8.31 -5.20
C TRP A 24 -0.60 -6.83 -5.51
N HIS A 25 -1.79 -6.29 -5.31
CA HIS A 25 -2.09 -4.87 -5.46
C HIS A 25 -2.73 -4.37 -4.17
N TYR A 26 -2.28 -3.26 -3.61
CA TYR A 26 -2.87 -2.66 -2.41
C TYR A 26 -3.39 -1.26 -2.72
N VAL A 27 -4.54 -0.93 -2.13
CA VAL A 27 -5.21 0.36 -2.29
C VAL A 27 -5.80 0.81 -0.97
N HIS A 28 -5.59 2.06 -0.60
CA HIS A 28 -6.17 2.63 0.61
C HIS A 28 -7.68 2.82 0.45
N VAL A 29 -8.44 2.65 1.53
CA VAL A 29 -9.91 2.77 1.52
C VAL A 29 -10.38 4.18 1.15
N GLU A 30 -9.55 5.19 1.42
CA GLU A 30 -9.80 6.59 1.06
C GLU A 30 -9.05 7.03 -0.21
N TYR A 31 -8.52 6.08 -0.98
CA TYR A 31 -7.88 6.36 -2.26
C TYR A 31 -8.87 7.07 -3.19
N CYS A 32 -8.52 8.29 -3.63
CA CYS A 32 -9.43 9.16 -4.37
C CYS A 32 -9.04 9.35 -5.85
N GLY A 33 -8.04 8.61 -6.34
CA GLY A 33 -7.66 8.58 -7.76
C GLY A 33 -6.34 9.31 -8.06
N ASP A 34 -6.31 10.03 -9.18
CA ASP A 34 -5.06 10.55 -9.77
C ASP A 34 -4.30 11.50 -8.82
N GLY A 35 -3.01 11.22 -8.59
CA GLY A 35 -2.15 11.96 -7.65
C GLY A 35 -2.11 11.40 -6.22
N ASP A 36 -2.82 10.30 -5.96
CA ASP A 36 -2.85 9.63 -4.67
C ASP A 36 -1.83 8.49 -4.64
N ASP A 37 -0.79 8.65 -3.82
CA ASP A 37 0.27 7.64 -3.59
C ASP A 37 -0.16 6.49 -2.66
N ARG A 38 -1.41 6.49 -2.19
CA ARG A 38 -1.94 5.46 -1.27
C ARG A 38 -2.39 4.18 -2.01
N CYS A 39 -1.67 3.80 -3.06
CA CYS A 39 -1.85 2.54 -3.78
C CYS A 39 -0.52 2.04 -4.37
N GLY A 40 -0.41 0.73 -4.61
CA GLY A 40 0.77 0.18 -5.28
C GLY A 40 0.69 -1.32 -5.57
N ASP A 41 1.72 -1.83 -6.22
CA ASP A 41 1.91 -3.25 -6.52
C ASP A 41 3.03 -3.88 -5.67
N ALA A 42 2.94 -5.19 -5.48
CA ALA A 42 3.90 -5.97 -4.71
C ALA A 42 3.98 -7.41 -5.22
N SER A 43 5.15 -8.01 -5.01
CA SER A 43 5.43 -9.40 -5.39
C SER A 43 4.90 -10.44 -4.39
N SER A 44 4.52 -10.00 -3.19
CA SER A 44 4.04 -10.86 -2.11
C SER A 44 3.25 -10.08 -1.07
N LEU A 45 2.35 -10.77 -0.36
CA LEU A 45 1.56 -10.18 0.74
C LEU A 45 2.42 -9.51 1.82
N VAL A 46 3.57 -10.11 2.16
CA VAL A 46 4.51 -9.55 3.14
C VAL A 46 5.11 -8.23 2.66
N GLU A 47 5.43 -8.14 1.37
CA GLU A 47 5.96 -6.92 0.76
C GLU A 47 4.89 -5.83 0.72
N ALA A 48 3.66 -6.16 0.33
CA ALA A 48 2.53 -5.22 0.37
C ALA A 48 2.30 -4.63 1.77
N LYS A 49 2.31 -5.48 2.82
CA LYS A 49 2.19 -5.03 4.21
C LYS A 49 3.36 -4.14 4.62
N GLY A 50 4.59 -4.49 4.24
CA GLY A 50 5.79 -3.69 4.52
C GLY A 50 5.73 -2.29 3.89
N MET A 51 5.22 -2.17 2.66
CA MET A 51 5.02 -0.88 1.99
C MET A 51 3.97 -0.02 2.70
N ILE A 52 2.86 -0.62 3.13
CA ILE A 52 1.81 0.05 3.92
C ILE A 52 2.38 0.53 5.26
N ASP A 53 3.19 -0.30 5.92
CA ASP A 53 3.85 0.05 7.18
C ASP A 53 4.83 1.21 7.02
N LEU A 54 5.61 1.23 5.93
CA LEU A 54 6.51 2.33 5.58
C LEU A 54 5.74 3.63 5.35
N TRP A 55 4.67 3.59 4.55
CA TRP A 55 3.83 4.77 4.31
C TRP A 55 3.27 5.34 5.61
N HIS A 56 2.75 4.50 6.51
CA HIS A 56 2.28 4.97 7.82
C HIS A 56 3.40 5.56 8.68
N ALA A 57 4.62 5.02 8.60
CA ALA A 57 5.76 5.55 9.34
C ALA A 57 6.17 6.92 8.79
N GLU A 58 6.27 7.08 7.46
CA GLU A 58 6.58 8.35 6.80
C GLU A 58 5.57 9.44 7.17
N GLN A 59 4.27 9.12 7.12
CA GLN A 59 3.21 10.06 7.51
C GLN A 59 3.24 10.41 9.00
N ALA A 60 3.60 9.45 9.87
CA ALA A 60 3.73 9.70 11.30
C ALA A 60 4.94 10.59 11.63
N GLU A 61 6.04 10.46 10.86
CA GLU A 61 7.23 11.29 11.00
C GLU A 61 7.01 12.71 10.47
N ASP A 62 6.34 12.87 9.33
CA ASP A 62 6.00 14.18 8.74
C ASP A 62 5.09 15.00 9.66
N PHE A 63 4.06 14.35 10.26
CA PHE A 63 3.19 15.00 11.24
C PHE A 63 3.94 15.51 12.47
N ASN A 64 5.00 14.81 12.89
CA ASN A 64 5.78 15.18 14.06
C ASN A 64 6.81 16.29 13.76
N HIS A 65 7.09 16.58 12.48
CA HIS A 65 7.98 17.66 12.06
C HIS A 65 7.30 19.05 12.13
N ASP A 66 5.98 19.12 12.00
CA ASP A 66 5.20 20.39 11.94
C ASP A 66 4.83 20.96 13.32
N ILE A 67 4.77 20.14 14.37
CA ILE A 67 4.34 20.58 15.73
C ILE A 67 5.50 21.20 16.55
N GLY A 68 6.66 21.41 15.93
CA GLY A 68 7.92 21.75 16.59
C GLY A 68 8.49 23.13 16.27
N GLU A 69 7.71 24.20 16.33
CA GLU A 69 8.20 25.60 16.40
C GLU A 69 7.60 26.37 17.59
#